data_AF-A0A924WH68-F1
#
_entry.id   AF-A0A924WH68-F1
#
_cell.length_a   1.000
_cell.length_b   1.000
_cell.length_c   1.000
_cell.angle_alpha   90.00
_cell.angle_beta   90.00
_cell.angle_gamma   90.00
#
_symmetry.space_group_name_H-M   'P 1'
#
loop_
_entity.id
_entity.type
_entity.pdbx_description
1 polymer ?
#
loop_
_entity_poly.entity_id
_entity_poly.type
_entity_poly.pdbx_seq_one_letter_code
_entity_poly.pdbx_strand_id
1 'polypeptide(L)'
;MKLKIIASTAIFTLLVIGLSWQGCKKDDNDGPPCTLTNPDLSYTKNIKAIIDQQCISCHVTGSGVPGIVGDYTTYEGIKSRLDNGKVLDRVVVKKDMPQGGGMSQAQRDSINCWIAAGYPK
;
A
#
# COMPACT_ATOMS: atom_id res chain seq x y z
N MET A 1 53.19 43.33 -10.52
CA MET A 1 52.01 43.55 -9.65
C MET A 1 51.14 42.30 -9.70
N LYS A 2 50.96 41.62 -8.57
CA LYS A 2 50.06 40.47 -8.43
C LYS A 2 48.63 40.99 -8.30
N LEU A 3 47.67 40.44 -9.05
CA LEU A 3 46.35 40.18 -8.47
C LEU A 3 45.66 39.04 -9.22
N LYS A 4 45.41 37.96 -8.47
CA LYS A 4 44.64 36.78 -8.87
C LYS A 4 43.15 37.15 -8.77
N ILE A 5 42.36 36.87 -9.80
CA ILE A 5 40.89 36.78 -9.73
C ILE A 5 40.54 35.45 -10.40
N ILE A 6 40.93 34.34 -9.77
CA ILE A 6 40.05 33.46 -8.97
C ILE A 6 38.86 32.97 -9.80
N ALA A 7 39.03 31.73 -10.27
CA ALA A 7 38.01 30.81 -10.69
C ALA A 7 36.80 30.84 -9.75
N SER A 8 35.72 31.55 -10.11
CA SER A 8 34.51 31.62 -9.28
C SER A 8 33.19 31.57 -10.04
N THR A 9 33.21 31.51 -11.38
CA THR A 9 31.97 31.35 -12.17
C THR A 9 31.67 29.91 -12.59
N ALA A 10 32.56 28.95 -12.32
CA ALA A 10 32.34 27.53 -12.65
C ALA A 10 31.97 26.66 -11.43
N ILE A 11 32.01 27.21 -10.22
CA ILE A 11 31.74 26.46 -8.97
C ILE A 11 30.30 26.65 -8.48
N PHE A 12 29.58 27.66 -8.97
CA PHE A 12 28.21 27.95 -8.51
C PHE A 12 27.12 27.18 -9.27
N THR A 13 27.44 26.56 -10.41
CA THR A 13 26.52 25.70 -11.19
C THR A 13 26.59 24.21 -10.79
N LEU A 14 27.48 23.84 -9.86
CA LEU A 14 27.64 22.46 -9.38
C LEU A 14 27.01 22.20 -8.00
N LEU A 15 26.34 23.19 -7.40
CA LEU A 15 25.76 23.09 -6.06
C LEU A 15 24.21 23.04 -6.02
N VAL A 16 23.53 22.93 -7.17
CA VAL A 16 22.04 22.99 -7.23
C VAL A 16 21.39 21.67 -7.68
N ILE A 17 22.17 20.65 -8.10
CA ILE A 17 21.60 19.36 -8.56
C ILE A 17 21.48 18.32 -7.41
N GLY A 18 21.93 18.65 -6.20
CA GLY A 18 21.95 17.71 -5.06
C GLY A 18 20.69 17.62 -4.19
N LEU A 19 19.62 18.38 -4.47
CA LEU A 19 18.49 18.54 -3.53
C LEU A 19 17.16 17.90 -3.95
N SER A 20 17.17 16.94 -4.89
CA SER A 20 15.93 16.31 -5.37
C SER A 20 15.74 14.85 -4.95
N TRP A 21 16.41 14.39 -3.89
CA TRP A 21 16.14 13.10 -3.23
C TRP A 21 15.74 13.28 -1.77
N GLN A 22 14.90 14.28 -1.47
CA GLN A 22 14.08 14.20 -0.26
C GLN A 22 13.08 13.06 -0.48
N GLY A 23 13.40 11.93 0.14
CA GLY A 23 12.82 10.64 -0.16
C GLY A 23 11.32 10.52 0.08
N CYS A 24 10.67 9.71 -0.76
CA CYS A 24 9.49 8.98 -0.36
C CYS A 24 9.86 8.05 0.79
N LYS A 25 9.82 8.54 2.04
CA LYS A 25 9.52 7.64 3.16
C LYS A 25 8.09 7.19 2.94
N LYS A 26 7.93 6.04 2.28
CA LYS A 26 6.72 5.26 2.46
C LYS A 26 6.70 4.99 3.96
N ASP A 27 5.68 5.46 4.67
CA ASP A 27 5.50 5.03 6.05
C ASP A 27 5.33 3.52 5.98
N ASP A 28 6.40 2.78 6.29
CA ASP A 28 6.43 1.33 6.34
C ASP A 28 5.64 0.95 7.60
N ASN A 29 4.32 1.00 7.46
CA ASN A 29 3.40 0.39 8.40
C ASN A 29 3.55 -1.11 8.20
N ASP A 30 4.68 -1.68 8.63
CA ASP A 30 4.91 -3.09 8.49
C ASP A 30 3.86 -3.84 9.29
N GLY A 31 3.14 -4.73 8.61
CA GLY A 31 2.19 -5.62 9.23
C GLY A 31 2.88 -6.57 10.20
N PRO A 32 2.12 -7.32 11.02
CA PRO A 32 2.68 -8.45 11.73
C PRO A 32 3.35 -9.41 10.73
N PRO A 33 4.39 -10.16 11.14
CA PRO A 33 5.00 -11.17 10.30
C PRO A 33 3.95 -12.14 9.74
N CYS A 34 4.13 -12.58 8.49
CA CYS A 34 3.31 -13.65 7.94
C CYS A 34 3.53 -14.95 8.74
N THR A 35 2.45 -15.55 9.21
CA THR A 35 2.46 -16.77 10.05
C THR A 35 2.09 -18.04 9.28
N LEU A 36 1.67 -17.91 8.01
CA LEU A 36 1.33 -19.06 7.18
C LEU A 36 2.61 -19.71 6.65
N THR A 37 2.67 -21.04 6.70
CA THR A 37 3.79 -21.81 6.14
C THR A 37 3.62 -21.97 4.64
N ASN A 38 4.56 -21.47 3.84
CA ASN A 38 4.59 -21.56 2.37
C ASN A 38 3.25 -21.17 1.68
N PRO A 39 2.68 -19.99 1.95
CA PRO A 39 1.43 -19.57 1.34
C PRO A 39 1.64 -19.28 -0.17
N ASP A 40 1.16 -20.15 -1.06
CA ASP A 40 0.97 -19.84 -2.49
C ASP A 40 -0.33 -19.03 -2.68
N LEU A 41 -0.35 -17.82 -2.10
CA LEU A 41 -1.49 -16.92 -2.14
C LEU A 41 -1.40 -15.99 -3.34
N SER A 42 -2.51 -15.86 -4.06
CA SER A 42 -2.68 -14.85 -5.11
C SER A 42 -4.09 -14.29 -5.11
N TYR A 43 -4.29 -13.17 -5.80
CA TYR A 43 -5.61 -12.58 -5.98
C TYR A 43 -6.60 -13.58 -6.57
N THR A 44 -6.22 -14.23 -7.66
CA THR A 44 -7.08 -15.15 -8.41
C THR A 44 -7.36 -16.46 -7.69
N LYS A 45 -6.38 -17.02 -6.94
CA LYS A 45 -6.55 -18.32 -6.27
C LYS A 45 -7.29 -18.24 -4.94
N ASN A 46 -7.03 -17.22 -4.12
CA ASN A 46 -7.45 -17.22 -2.71
C ASN A 46 -8.10 -15.91 -2.28
N ILE A 47 -7.48 -14.79 -2.64
CA ILE A 47 -7.80 -13.51 -1.99
C ILE A 47 -9.06 -12.88 -2.57
N LYS A 48 -9.36 -13.09 -3.85
CA LYS A 48 -10.59 -12.59 -4.46
C LYS A 48 -11.84 -13.09 -3.73
N ALA A 49 -11.89 -14.36 -3.32
CA ALA A 49 -13.03 -14.88 -2.56
C ALA A 49 -13.22 -14.16 -1.22
N ILE A 50 -12.12 -13.80 -0.54
CA ILE A 50 -12.17 -13.03 0.71
C ILE A 50 -12.62 -11.59 0.43
N ILE A 51 -12.10 -10.93 -0.61
CA ILE A 51 -12.51 -9.57 -0.99
C ILE A 51 -13.99 -9.52 -1.36
N ASP A 52 -14.46 -10.48 -2.15
CA ASP A 52 -15.84 -10.57 -2.59
C ASP A 52 -16.79 -10.73 -1.41
N GLN A 53 -16.42 -11.57 -0.43
CA GLN A 53 -17.23 -11.81 0.77
C GLN A 53 -17.18 -10.64 1.77
N GLN A 54 -16.01 -10.02 1.95
CA GLN A 54 -15.76 -9.14 3.09
C GLN A 54 -15.72 -7.65 2.74
N CYS A 55 -15.64 -7.28 1.46
CA CYS A 55 -15.38 -5.89 1.08
C CYS A 55 -16.39 -5.32 0.09
N ILE A 56 -16.82 -6.09 -0.91
CA ILE A 56 -17.59 -5.56 -2.05
C ILE A 56 -19.01 -5.10 -1.68
N SER A 57 -19.59 -5.59 -0.58
CA SER A 57 -20.91 -5.12 -0.10
C SER A 57 -20.95 -3.61 0.13
N CYS A 58 -19.82 -3.00 0.51
CA CYS A 58 -19.68 -1.56 0.67
C CYS A 58 -18.77 -0.92 -0.39
N HIS A 59 -17.65 -1.58 -0.72
CA HIS A 59 -16.63 -1.05 -1.64
C HIS A 59 -16.89 -1.46 -3.10
N VAL A 60 -18.02 -0.99 -3.63
CA VAL A 60 -18.39 -1.14 -5.04
C VAL A 60 -18.98 0.17 -5.55
N THR A 61 -18.73 0.49 -6.82
CA THR A 61 -19.36 1.64 -7.47
C THR A 61 -20.88 1.55 -7.34
N GLY A 62 -21.50 2.60 -6.81
CA GLY A 62 -22.95 2.67 -6.63
C GLY A 62 -23.48 1.98 -5.37
N SER A 63 -22.63 1.58 -4.41
CA SER A 63 -23.09 0.98 -3.14
C SER A 63 -23.98 1.89 -2.29
N GLY A 64 -23.99 3.20 -2.57
CA GLY A 64 -24.75 4.19 -1.79
C GLY A 64 -24.17 4.49 -0.41
N VAL A 65 -23.03 3.88 -0.04
CA VAL A 65 -22.35 4.12 1.23
C VAL A 65 -21.66 5.50 1.19
N PRO A 66 -22.06 6.46 2.04
CA PRO A 66 -21.47 7.80 2.01
C PRO A 66 -19.98 7.79 2.36
N GLY A 67 -19.16 8.49 1.57
CA GLY A 67 -17.72 8.63 1.82
C GLY A 67 -16.89 7.37 1.59
N ILE A 68 -17.47 6.34 0.94
CA ILE A 68 -16.71 5.14 0.59
C ILE A 68 -15.64 5.46 -0.45
N VAL A 69 -14.47 4.82 -0.29
CA VAL A 69 -13.33 4.99 -1.21
C VAL A 69 -12.94 3.63 -1.76
N GLY A 70 -12.74 3.57 -3.08
CA GLY A 70 -12.28 2.40 -3.80
C GLY A 70 -13.42 1.48 -4.22
N ASP A 71 -13.33 1.00 -5.47
CA ASP A 71 -14.11 -0.10 -5.99
C ASP A 71 -13.22 -1.35 -5.98
N TYR A 72 -13.61 -2.39 -5.25
CA TYR A 72 -12.78 -3.60 -5.08
C TYR A 72 -13.29 -4.80 -5.89
N THR A 73 -14.15 -4.56 -6.88
CA THR A 73 -14.63 -5.61 -7.81
C THR A 73 -13.51 -6.18 -8.69
N THR A 74 -12.43 -5.44 -8.86
CA THR A 74 -11.26 -5.81 -9.66
C THR A 74 -9.97 -5.70 -8.85
N TYR A 75 -8.92 -6.40 -9.31
CA TYR A 75 -7.59 -6.31 -8.71
C TYR A 75 -7.05 -4.88 -8.78
N GLU A 76 -7.20 -4.23 -9.93
CA GLU A 76 -6.72 -2.89 -10.20
C GLU A 76 -7.39 -1.86 -9.27
N GLY A 77 -8.68 -2.04 -8.99
CA GLY A 77 -9.43 -1.18 -8.09
C GLY A 77 -8.90 -1.20 -6.65
N ILE A 78 -8.61 -2.39 -6.11
CA ILE A 78 -8.00 -2.52 -4.77
C ILE A 78 -6.49 -2.19 -4.76
N LYS A 79 -5.78 -2.37 -5.88
CA LYS A 79 -4.32 -2.16 -5.99
C LYS A 79 -3.90 -0.77 -5.52
N SER A 80 -4.64 0.27 -5.87
CA SER A 80 -4.34 1.64 -5.42
C SER A 80 -4.31 1.78 -3.88
N ARG A 81 -5.12 0.99 -3.17
CA ARG A 81 -5.22 0.96 -1.71
C ARG A 81 -4.23 0.01 -1.04
N LEU A 82 -3.73 -0.97 -1.80
CA LEU A 82 -2.59 -1.80 -1.42
C LEU A 82 -1.31 -0.97 -1.50
N ASP A 83 -1.10 -0.29 -2.62
CA ASP A 83 0.09 0.52 -2.89
C ASP A 83 0.28 1.67 -1.88
N ASN A 84 -0.79 2.18 -1.26
CA ASN A 84 -0.70 3.21 -0.22
C ASN A 84 -0.85 2.67 1.22
N GLY A 85 -0.76 1.35 1.40
CA GLY A 85 -0.78 0.68 2.70
C GLY A 85 -2.13 0.69 3.43
N LYS A 86 -3.20 1.23 2.81
CA LYS A 86 -4.49 1.39 3.49
C LYS A 86 -5.20 0.07 3.75
N VAL A 87 -5.05 -0.93 2.87
CA VAL A 87 -5.62 -2.26 3.16
C VAL A 87 -4.94 -2.88 4.38
N LEU A 88 -3.61 -2.83 4.46
CA LEU A 88 -2.85 -3.36 5.57
C LEU A 88 -3.22 -2.69 6.89
N ASP A 89 -3.22 -1.35 6.91
CA ASP A 89 -3.57 -0.55 8.09
C ASP A 89 -4.99 -0.86 8.60
N ARG A 90 -5.99 -0.88 7.71
CA ARG A 90 -7.40 -1.01 8.12
C ARG A 90 -7.80 -2.45 8.44
N VAL A 91 -7.31 -3.41 7.67
CA VAL A 91 -7.72 -4.82 7.78
C VAL A 91 -6.87 -5.59 8.79
N VAL A 92 -5.56 -5.34 8.83
CA VAL A 92 -4.63 -6.14 9.63
C VAL A 92 -4.24 -5.44 10.93
N VAL A 93 -3.89 -4.15 10.87
CA VAL A 93 -3.39 -3.39 12.02
C VAL A 93 -4.54 -2.93 12.92
N LYS A 94 -5.44 -2.08 12.39
CA LYS A 94 -6.58 -1.52 13.12
C LYS A 94 -7.74 -2.49 13.26
N LYS A 95 -7.87 -3.41 12.30
CA LYS A 95 -8.97 -4.39 12.23
C LYS A 95 -10.35 -3.73 12.31
N ASP A 96 -10.48 -2.52 11.77
CA ASP A 96 -11.70 -1.72 11.76
C ASP A 96 -12.48 -1.84 10.44
N MET A 97 -11.94 -2.65 9.52
CA MET A 97 -12.61 -3.10 8.30
C MET A 97 -12.61 -4.63 8.22
N PRO A 98 -13.72 -5.26 7.82
CA PRO A 98 -15.02 -4.65 7.53
C PRO A 98 -15.72 -4.06 8.77
N GLN A 99 -16.52 -3.01 8.56
CA GLN A 99 -17.34 -2.41 9.62
C GLN A 99 -18.37 -3.43 10.11
N GLY A 100 -18.56 -3.52 11.42
CA GLY A 100 -19.45 -4.53 12.03
C GLY A 100 -18.84 -5.93 12.15
N GLY A 101 -17.60 -6.13 11.71
CA GLY A 101 -16.89 -7.41 11.82
C GLY A 101 -17.28 -8.39 10.72
N GLY A 102 -17.19 -9.69 11.00
CA GLY A 102 -17.50 -10.77 10.04
C GLY A 102 -16.28 -11.37 9.34
N MET A 103 -15.14 -10.68 9.35
CA MET A 103 -13.87 -11.25 8.89
C MET A 103 -13.20 -12.05 10.00
N SER A 104 -12.84 -13.31 9.71
CA SER A 104 -12.14 -14.19 10.64
C SER A 104 -10.65 -13.84 10.76
N GLN A 105 -9.98 -14.35 11.81
CA GLN A 105 -8.53 -14.14 11.94
C GLN A 105 -7.76 -14.83 10.80
N ALA A 106 -8.17 -16.03 10.38
CA ALA A 106 -7.55 -16.73 9.25
C ALA A 106 -7.65 -15.95 7.92
N GLN A 107 -8.77 -15.25 7.69
CA GLN A 107 -8.92 -14.37 6.52
C GLN A 107 -7.98 -13.16 6.60
N ARG A 108 -7.85 -12.53 7.78
CA ARG A 108 -6.88 -11.45 8.00
C ARG A 108 -5.44 -11.92 7.79
N ASP A 109 -5.09 -13.10 8.32
CA ASP A 109 -3.75 -13.67 8.19
C ASP A 109 -3.44 -13.98 6.72
N SER A 110 -4.41 -14.47 5.95
CA SER A 110 -4.29 -14.66 4.51
C SER A 110 -4.04 -13.35 3.77
N ILE A 111 -4.78 -12.28 4.09
CA ILE A 111 -4.56 -10.95 3.50
C ILE A 111 -3.18 -10.42 3.88
N ASN A 112 -2.77 -10.56 5.15
CA ASN A 112 -1.46 -10.11 5.64
C ASN A 112 -0.31 -10.80 4.88
N CYS A 113 -0.34 -12.13 4.81
CA CYS A 113 0.67 -12.91 4.10
C CYS A 113 0.71 -12.61 2.61
N TRP A 114 -0.45 -12.40 1.98
CA TRP A 114 -0.51 -12.01 0.57
C TRP A 114 0.09 -10.62 0.34
N ILE A 115 -0.19 -9.63 1.21
CA ILE A 115 0.42 -8.30 1.14
C ILE A 115 1.94 -8.39 1.33
N ALA A 116 2.40 -9.17 2.32
CA ALA A 116 3.82 -9.39 2.59
C ALA A 116 4.56 -10.06 1.39
N ALA A 117 3.85 -10.86 0.60
CA ALA A 117 4.37 -11.46 -0.63
C ALA A 117 4.34 -10.52 -1.86
N GLY A 118 3.99 -9.25 -1.69
CA GLY A 118 3.87 -8.28 -2.78
C GLY A 118 2.56 -8.39 -3.56
N TYR A 119 1.51 -8.92 -2.92
CA TYR A 119 0.14 -8.99 -3.44
C TYR A 119 0.04 -9.51 -4.89
N PRO A 120 0.61 -10.69 -5.20
CA PRO A 120 0.58 -11.27 -6.54
C PRO A 120 -0.86 -11.51 -7.01
N LYS A 121 -1.09 -11.30 -8.32
CA LYS A 121 -2.41 -11.44 -8.94
C LYS A 121 -2.75 -12.91 -9.20
#